data_AF-A0A3N5NKX7-F1
#
_entry.id   AF-A0A3N5NKX7-F1
#
_cell.length_a   1.000
_cell.length_b   1.000
_cell.length_c   1.000
_cell.angle_alpha   90.00
_cell.angle_beta   90.00
_cell.angle_gamma   90.00
#
_symmetry.space_group_name_H-M   'P 1'
#
loop_
_entity.id
_entity.type
_entity.pdbx_description
1 polymer ?
#
loop_
_entity_poly.entity_id
_entity_poly.type
_entity_poly.pdbx_seq_one_letter_code
_entity_poly.pdbx_strand_id
1 'polypeptide(L)'
;MTDPTLPLDGVEATREIATLGLGYTFELFGDLALLTALVPYAWTDVSANVLGTARSVSRSGLADARFRLSVHLRGNPAMRAGEFAKAPRRTIVGTGVTVAAPAGQYDGAKLINLGNNRWAFKPEAGVSVPMGRWDFDAYGGVVVV
;
A
#
# COMPACT_ATOMS: atom_id res chain seq x y z
N MET A 1 -8.62 8.20 -11.35
CA MET A 1 -8.45 9.61 -11.78
C MET A 1 -9.45 9.82 -12.90
N THR A 2 -10.43 10.70 -12.73
CA THR A 2 -11.46 10.98 -13.74
C THR A 2 -10.94 12.01 -14.74
N ASP A 3 -11.27 11.83 -16.03
CA ASP A 3 -10.98 12.78 -17.10
C ASP A 3 -11.90 14.02 -16.95
N PRO A 4 -11.36 15.23 -16.77
CA PRO A 4 -12.14 16.44 -16.51
C PRO A 4 -12.92 16.98 -17.73
N THR A 5 -12.83 16.37 -18.92
CA THR A 5 -13.58 16.82 -20.11
C THR A 5 -14.98 16.22 -20.25
N LEU A 6 -15.40 15.32 -19.35
CA LEU A 6 -16.73 14.73 -19.38
C LEU A 6 -17.72 15.62 -18.59
N PRO A 7 -18.89 15.99 -19.15
CA PRO A 7 -19.89 16.81 -18.46
C PRO A 7 -20.63 15.96 -17.43
N LEU A 8 -19.95 15.71 -16.30
CA LEU A 8 -20.46 14.93 -15.18
C LEU A 8 -20.78 15.89 -14.03
N ASP A 9 -22.07 16.15 -13.82
CA ASP A 9 -22.55 16.91 -12.67
C ASP A 9 -22.93 15.95 -11.52
N GLY A 10 -22.55 16.31 -10.28
CA GLY A 10 -22.96 15.59 -9.08
C GLY A 10 -22.44 14.15 -8.97
N VAL A 11 -21.14 13.94 -9.20
CA VAL A 11 -20.51 12.63 -9.03
C VAL A 11 -20.40 12.29 -7.54
N GLU A 12 -21.11 11.26 -7.11
CA GLU A 12 -21.00 10.69 -5.77
C GLU A 12 -20.45 9.26 -5.90
N ALA A 13 -19.31 9.00 -5.27
CA ALA A 13 -18.60 7.73 -5.37
C ALA A 13 -18.31 7.19 -3.97
N THR A 14 -18.99 6.10 -3.61
CA THR A 14 -18.74 5.36 -2.38
C THR A 14 -17.80 4.21 -2.70
N ARG A 15 -16.73 4.07 -1.92
CA ARG A 15 -15.74 3.01 -2.10
C ARG A 15 -15.44 2.31 -0.79
N GLU A 16 -15.69 1.00 -0.78
CA GLU A 16 -15.35 0.12 0.33
C GLU A 16 -14.21 -0.81 -0.10
N ILE A 17 -13.27 -1.10 0.80
CA ILE A 17 -12.12 -1.94 0.52
C ILE A 17 -11.88 -2.89 1.69
N ALA A 18 -11.91 -4.20 1.42
CA ALA A 18 -11.41 -5.24 2.32
C ALA A 18 -10.03 -5.67 1.84
N THR A 19 -9.06 -5.84 2.75
CA THR A 19 -7.70 -6.26 2.38
C THR A 19 -7.29 -7.49 3.16
N LEU A 20 -6.87 -8.54 2.46
CA LEU A 20 -6.22 -9.70 3.04
C LEU A 20 -4.71 -9.47 3.06
N GLY A 21 -4.06 -9.72 4.20
CA GLY A 21 -2.62 -9.52 4.37
C GLY A 21 -1.93 -10.74 4.98
N LEU A 22 -0.74 -11.06 4.48
CA LEU A 22 0.18 -12.06 5.04
C LEU A 22 1.55 -11.41 5.25
N GLY A 23 2.18 -11.69 6.39
CA GLY A 23 3.50 -11.16 6.74
C GLY A 23 4.42 -12.28 7.22
N TYR A 24 5.67 -12.27 6.77
CA TYR A 24 6.70 -13.20 7.19
C TYR A 24 7.98 -12.43 7.54
N THR A 25 8.46 -12.61 8.77
CA THR A 25 9.71 -12.02 9.26
C THR A 25 10.83 -13.05 9.21
N PHE A 26 12.01 -12.62 8.80
CA PHE A 26 13.19 -13.47 8.68
C PHE A 26 14.47 -12.66 8.84
N GLU A 27 15.58 -13.34 9.06
CA GLU A 27 16.90 -12.73 9.06
C GLU A 27 17.40 -12.54 7.64
N LEU A 28 17.87 -11.33 7.33
CA LEU A 28 18.53 -11.00 6.08
C LEU A 28 19.81 -10.20 6.39
N PHE A 29 20.97 -10.78 6.06
CA PHE A 29 22.29 -10.19 6.35
C PHE A 29 22.53 -9.86 7.83
N GLY A 30 21.92 -10.63 8.74
CA GLY A 30 22.03 -10.43 10.20
C GLY A 30 21.03 -9.43 10.78
N ASP A 31 20.26 -8.75 9.93
CA ASP A 31 19.24 -7.80 10.34
C ASP A 31 17.82 -8.35 10.11
N LEU A 32 16.86 -7.78 10.85
CA LEU A 32 15.45 -8.15 10.72
C LEU A 32 14.87 -7.65 9.39
N ALA A 33 14.31 -8.57 8.61
CA ALA A 33 13.53 -8.29 7.42
C ALA A 33 12.07 -8.74 7.60
N LEU A 34 11.16 -8.05 6.89
CA LEU A 34 9.74 -8.34 6.82
C LEU A 34 9.30 -8.32 5.36
N LEU A 35 8.73 -9.43 4.90
CA LEU A 35 8.01 -9.53 3.64
C LEU A 35 6.51 -9.55 3.93
N THR A 36 5.76 -8.65 3.30
CA THR A 36 4.30 -8.56 3.41
C THR A 36 3.66 -8.67 2.03
N ALA A 37 2.62 -9.49 1.90
CA ALA A 37 1.75 -9.57 0.73
C ALA A 37 0.34 -9.10 1.10
N LEU A 38 -0.26 -8.26 0.25
CA LEU A 38 -1.57 -7.64 0.46
C LEU A 38 -2.41 -7.80 -0.80
N VAL A 39 -3.62 -8.34 -0.64
CA VAL A 39 -4.59 -8.52 -1.72
C VAL A 39 -5.88 -7.78 -1.35
N PRO A 40 -6.10 -6.60 -1.95
CA PRO A 40 -7.32 -5.82 -1.73
C PRO A 40 -8.47 -6.29 -2.63
N TYR A 41 -9.67 -6.37 -2.06
CA TYR A 41 -10.93 -6.48 -2.76
C TYR A 41 -11.71 -5.19 -2.52
N ALA A 42 -12.16 -4.53 -3.59
CA ALA A 42 -12.88 -3.28 -3.50
C ALA A 42 -14.30 -3.40 -4.07
N TRP A 43 -15.22 -2.69 -3.44
CA TRP A 43 -16.57 -2.42 -3.93
C TRP A 43 -16.66 -0.91 -4.18
N THR A 44 -17.28 -0.52 -5.29
CA THR A 44 -17.38 0.88 -5.69
C THR A 44 -18.74 1.11 -6.33
N ASP A 45 -19.52 1.99 -5.72
CA ASP A 45 -20.78 2.46 -6.23
C ASP A 45 -20.60 3.91 -6.68
N VAL A 46 -20.82 4.16 -7.97
CA VAL A 46 -20.67 5.49 -8.57
C VAL A 46 -22.00 5.92 -9.13
N SER A 47 -22.51 7.04 -8.64
CA SER A 47 -23.72 7.71 -9.13
C SER A 47 -23.31 9.04 -9.77
N ALA A 48 -23.78 9.29 -11.00
CA ALA A 48 -23.50 10.52 -11.72
C ALA A 48 -24.68 10.89 -12.63
N ASN A 49 -24.91 12.20 -12.81
CA ASN A 49 -25.84 12.68 -13.83
C ASN A 49 -25.10 12.81 -15.16
N VAL A 50 -25.52 12.02 -16.15
CA VAL A 50 -24.97 12.05 -17.51
C VAL A 50 -26.05 12.58 -18.44
N LEU A 51 -25.86 13.79 -18.99
CA LEU A 51 -26.81 14.45 -19.89
C LEU A 51 -28.24 14.53 -19.31
N GLY A 52 -28.36 14.89 -18.02
CA GLY A 52 -29.65 15.02 -17.34
C GLY A 52 -30.32 13.72 -16.90
N THR A 53 -29.68 12.56 -17.10
CA THR A 53 -30.16 11.26 -16.60
C THR A 53 -29.25 10.75 -15.48
N ALA A 54 -29.84 10.44 -14.33
CA ALA A 54 -29.12 9.79 -13.23
C ALA A 54 -28.71 8.38 -13.64
N ARG A 55 -27.41 8.09 -13.60
CA ARG A 55 -26.85 6.76 -13.85
C ARG A 55 -26.07 6.30 -12.62
N SER A 56 -26.30 5.06 -12.20
CA SER A 56 -25.55 4.41 -11.13
C SER A 56 -24.84 3.17 -11.66
N VAL A 57 -23.59 2.99 -11.23
CA VAL A 57 -22.71 1.90 -11.65
C VAL A 57 -22.07 1.30 -10.41
N SER A 58 -22.41 0.05 -10.10
CA SER A 58 -21.75 -0.74 -9.07
C SER A 58 -20.66 -1.62 -9.69
N ARG A 59 -19.49 -1.69 -9.04
CA ARG A 59 -18.35 -2.53 -9.43
C ARG A 59 -17.74 -3.15 -8.19
N SER A 60 -17.39 -4.43 -8.29
CA SER A 60 -16.65 -5.13 -7.24
C SER A 60 -15.60 -6.05 -7.84
N GLY A 61 -14.48 -6.23 -7.14
CA GLY A 61 -13.43 -7.12 -7.60
C GLY A 61 -12.09 -6.88 -6.92
N LEU A 62 -11.12 -7.73 -7.28
CA LEU A 62 -9.75 -7.62 -6.82
C LEU A 62 -9.09 -6.37 -7.41
N ALA A 63 -8.40 -5.62 -6.56
CA ALA A 63 -7.49 -4.56 -6.96
C ALA A 63 -6.04 -5.08 -6.98
N ASP A 64 -5.11 -4.27 -7.48
CA ASP A 64 -3.72 -4.67 -7.66
C ASP A 64 -3.09 -5.15 -6.35
N ALA A 65 -2.51 -6.37 -6.38
CA ALA A 65 -1.83 -6.96 -5.25
C ALA A 65 -0.56 -6.18 -4.92
N ARG A 66 -0.23 -6.06 -3.64
CA ARG A 66 0.97 -5.34 -3.18
C ARG A 66 1.88 -6.26 -2.38
N PHE A 67 3.16 -6.23 -2.73
CA PHE A 67 4.22 -6.91 -2.00
C PHE A 67 5.17 -5.87 -1.44
N ARG A 68 5.56 -5.99 -0.17
CA ARG A 68 6.51 -5.09 0.47
C ARG A 68 7.61 -5.89 1.14
N LEU A 69 8.84 -5.64 0.75
CA LEU A 69 10.02 -6.09 1.49
C LEU A 69 10.59 -4.90 2.25
N SER A 70 10.77 -5.04 3.56
CA SER A 70 11.44 -4.04 4.41
C SER A 70 12.56 -4.72 5.20
N VAL A 71 13.68 -4.04 5.35
CA VAL A 71 14.90 -4.54 6.00
C VAL A 71 15.42 -3.44 6.91
N HIS A 72 15.74 -3.79 8.16
CA HIS A 72 16.51 -2.89 9.01
C HIS A 72 17.97 -2.95 8.59
N LEU A 73 18.61 -1.79 8.42
CA LEU A 73 20.03 -1.68 8.08
C LEU A 73 20.89 -1.45 9.32
N ARG A 74 20.27 -0.99 10.41
CA ARG A 74 20.94 -0.71 11.68
C ARG A 74 19.94 -0.68 12.83
N GLY A 75 20.42 -1.09 14.01
CA GLY A 75 19.75 -0.84 15.28
C GLY A 75 18.77 -1.92 15.71
N ASN A 76 18.42 -2.85 14.82
CA ASN A 76 17.49 -3.93 15.11
C ASN A 76 17.93 -5.23 14.39
N PRO A 77 18.94 -5.93 14.95
CA PRO A 77 19.38 -7.21 14.42
C PRO A 77 18.24 -8.23 14.49
N ALA A 78 18.35 -9.32 13.72
CA ALA A 78 17.38 -10.40 13.83
C ALA A 78 17.49 -11.04 15.23
N MET A 79 16.39 -10.98 15.98
CA MET A 79 16.33 -11.44 17.38
C MET A 79 15.07 -12.26 17.60
N ARG A 80 15.12 -13.23 18.52
CA ARG A 80 13.90 -13.94 18.95
C ARG A 80 13.00 -12.99 19.73
N ALA A 81 11.70 -13.26 19.77
CA ALA A 81 10.71 -12.41 20.45
C ALA A 81 11.08 -12.08 21.92
N GLY A 82 11.60 -13.05 22.66
CA GLY A 82 12.04 -12.85 24.05
C GLY A 82 13.30 -12.00 24.21
N GLU A 83 14.17 -11.98 23.20
CA GLU A 83 15.37 -11.14 23.16
C GLU A 83 15.00 -9.71 22.75
N PHE A 84 14.07 -9.56 21.78
CA PHE A 84 13.53 -8.27 21.37
C PHE A 84 12.87 -7.53 22.53
N ALA A 85 12.12 -8.22 23.39
CA ALA A 85 11.50 -7.63 24.58
C ALA A 85 12.51 -7.05 25.59
N LYS A 86 13.77 -7.50 25.55
CA LYS A 86 14.87 -7.04 26.42
C LYS A 86 15.85 -6.13 25.69
N ALA A 87 15.69 -5.94 24.38
CA ALA A 87 16.61 -5.17 23.57
C ALA A 87 16.56 -3.69 24.00
N PRO A 88 17.72 -3.04 24.17
CA PRO A 88 17.73 -1.61 24.49
C PRO A 88 17.16 -0.81 23.32
N ARG A 89 16.47 0.29 23.62
CA ARG A 89 15.99 1.23 22.60
C ARG A 89 17.19 1.83 21.87
N ARG A 90 17.19 1.72 20.54
CA ARG A 90 18.26 2.16 19.64
C ARG A 90 17.66 2.86 18.44
N THR A 91 18.43 3.75 17.83
CA THR A 91 18.07 4.30 16.53
C THR A 91 18.02 3.18 15.50
N ILE A 92 16.89 3.07 14.81
CA ILE A 92 16.67 2.10 13.73
C ILE A 92 16.78 2.84 12.41
N VAL A 93 17.57 2.31 11.49
CA VAL A 93 17.57 2.76 10.09
C VAL A 93 17.04 1.59 9.27
N GLY A 94 16.09 1.85 8.38
CA GLY A 94 15.47 0.83 7.55
C GLY A 94 15.28 1.29 6.12
N THR A 95 15.19 0.32 5.22
CA THR A 95 14.86 0.54 3.81
C THR A 95 13.87 -0.52 3.36
N GLY A 96 13.11 -0.23 2.32
CA GLY A 96 12.20 -1.19 1.73
C GLY A 96 11.80 -0.84 0.32
N VAL A 97 11.13 -1.78 -0.32
CA VAL A 97 10.49 -1.59 -1.61
C VAL A 97 9.08 -2.17 -1.53
N THR A 98 8.11 -1.38 -1.97
CA THR A 98 6.75 -1.86 -2.23
C THR A 98 6.57 -2.03 -3.73
N VAL A 99 6.03 -3.16 -4.15
CA VAL A 99 5.71 -3.48 -5.54
C VAL A 99 4.20 -3.69 -5.65
N ALA A 100 3.54 -2.97 -6.54
CA ALA A 100 2.17 -3.25 -6.95
C ALA A 100 2.19 -4.06 -8.24
N ALA A 101 1.60 -5.25 -8.22
CA ALA A 101 1.49 -6.14 -9.37
C ALA A 101 0.10 -6.01 -10.01
N PRO A 102 -0.01 -6.04 -11.34
CA PRO A 102 -1.26 -5.87 -12.08
C PRO A 102 -2.14 -7.14 -12.04
N ALA A 103 -2.47 -7.60 -10.84
CA ALA A 103 -3.36 -8.74 -10.61
C ALA A 103 -4.84 -8.30 -10.43
N GLY A 104 -5.10 -6.98 -10.40
CA GLY A 104 -6.45 -6.44 -10.27
C GLY A 104 -7.25 -6.54 -11.57
N GLN A 105 -8.58 -6.52 -11.43
CA GLN A 105 -9.48 -6.57 -12.59
C GLN A 105 -9.39 -5.27 -13.40
N TYR A 106 -9.06 -5.40 -14.68
CA TYR A 106 -8.97 -4.31 -15.65
C TYR A 106 -9.65 -4.69 -16.96
N ASP A 107 -10.46 -3.78 -17.49
CA ASP A 107 -11.11 -3.86 -18.79
C ASP A 107 -10.96 -2.51 -19.50
N GLY A 108 -10.27 -2.50 -20.63
CA GLY A 108 -9.94 -1.29 -21.39
C GLY A 108 -11.15 -0.56 -21.99
N ALA A 109 -12.32 -1.22 -22.07
CA ALA A 109 -13.56 -0.59 -22.52
C ALA A 109 -14.32 0.13 -21.37
N LYS A 110 -13.86 -0.01 -20.12
CA LYS A 110 -14.50 0.58 -18.94
C LYS A 110 -13.75 1.83 -18.48
N LEU A 111 -14.50 2.91 -18.20
CA LEU A 111 -13.96 4.15 -17.61
C LEU A 111 -13.50 3.97 -16.15
N ILE A 112 -14.05 2.99 -15.44
CA ILE A 112 -13.74 2.73 -14.02
C ILE A 112 -13.22 1.29 -13.91
N ASN A 113 -11.94 1.17 -13.54
CA ASN A 113 -11.23 -0.09 -13.35
C ASN A 113 -10.72 -0.20 -11.90
N LEU A 114 -10.63 -1.44 -11.42
CA LEU A 114 -10.22 -1.75 -10.05
C LEU A 114 -8.70 -1.98 -9.95
N GLY A 115 -8.10 -2.55 -10.99
CA GLY A 115 -6.66 -2.59 -11.23
C GLY A 115 -6.22 -1.50 -12.21
N ASN A 116 -4.97 -1.07 -12.12
CA ASN A 116 -4.38 -0.09 -13.03
C ASN A 116 -3.67 -0.74 -14.24
N ASN A 117 -3.61 -2.09 -14.28
CA ASN A 117 -2.87 -2.91 -15.26
C ASN A 117 -1.43 -2.43 -15.49
N ARG A 118 -0.78 -1.93 -14.43
CA ARG A 118 0.60 -1.43 -14.45
C ARG A 118 1.33 -1.93 -13.23
N TRP A 119 2.64 -2.13 -13.39
CA TRP A 119 3.53 -2.30 -12.26
C TRP A 119 3.80 -0.95 -11.60
N ALA A 120 3.91 -0.92 -10.28
CA ALA A 120 4.44 0.25 -9.58
C ALA A 120 5.47 -0.18 -8.56
N PHE A 121 6.54 0.59 -8.44
CA PHE A 121 7.64 0.36 -7.51
C PHE A 121 7.78 1.58 -6.63
N LYS A 122 7.79 1.36 -5.31
CA LYS A 122 8.00 2.40 -4.31
C LYS A 122 9.18 2.02 -3.42
N PRO A 123 10.43 2.35 -3.80
CA PRO A 123 11.53 2.35 -2.87
C PRO A 123 11.30 3.40 -1.77
N GLU A 124 11.64 3.05 -0.55
CA GLU A 124 11.54 3.93 0.61
C GLU A 124 12.64 3.64 1.64
N ALA A 125 13.03 4.68 2.36
CA ALA A 125 13.98 4.60 3.47
C ALA A 125 13.44 5.41 4.65
N GLY A 126 13.84 5.03 5.86
CA GLY A 126 13.41 5.70 7.07
C GLY A 126 14.36 5.50 8.24
N VAL A 127 14.19 6.37 9.22
CA VAL A 127 14.92 6.37 10.49
C VAL A 127 13.94 6.57 11.63
N SER A 128 14.12 5.81 12.70
CA SER A 128 13.40 5.94 13.95
C SER A 128 14.42 6.22 15.06
N VAL A 129 14.26 7.34 15.77
CA VAL A 129 15.18 7.76 16.82
C VAL A 129 14.45 7.81 18.16
N PRO A 130 14.78 6.93 19.12
CA PRO A 130 14.25 7.01 20.47
C PRO A 130 14.90 8.19 21.23
N MET A 131 14.10 9.07 21.82
CA MET A 131 14.57 10.18 22.67
C MET A 131 13.71 10.28 23.93
N GLY A 132 14.28 9.86 25.06
CA GLY A 132 13.57 9.79 26.34
C GLY A 132 12.37 8.83 26.25
N ARG A 133 11.16 9.34 26.48
CA ARG A 133 9.91 8.58 26.38
C ARG A 133 9.25 8.62 24.99
N TRP A 134 9.91 9.24 24.02
CA TRP A 134 9.39 9.46 22.67
C TRP A 134 10.18 8.66 21.64
N ASP A 135 9.53 8.35 20.52
CA ASP A 135 10.13 7.85 19.30
C ASP A 135 9.83 8.87 18.18
N PHE A 136 10.87 9.28 17.47
CA PHE A 136 10.77 10.19 16.34
C PHE A 136 11.03 9.43 15.04
N ASP A 137 10.02 9.36 14.18
CA ASP A 137 10.10 8.66 12.91
C ASP A 137 10.17 9.64 11.73
N ALA A 138 11.08 9.39 10.80
CA ALA A 138 11.16 10.08 9.52
C ALA A 138 11.31 9.06 8.39
N TYR A 139 10.58 9.25 7.30
CA TYR A 139 10.62 8.35 6.14
C TYR A 139 10.40 9.12 4.84
N GLY A 140 10.98 8.61 3.76
CA GLY A 140 10.83 9.15 2.42
C GLY A 140 10.83 8.03 1.38
N GLY A 141 10.09 8.23 0.30
CA GLY A 141 10.03 7.28 -0.80
C GLY A 141 9.57 7.93 -2.08
N VAL A 142 9.86 7.27 -3.20
CA VAL A 142 9.49 7.73 -4.55
C VAL A 142 8.66 6.62 -5.20
N VAL A 143 7.60 6.98 -5.90
CA VAL A 143 6.80 6.02 -6.67
C VAL A 143 7.22 6.10 -8.14
N VAL A 144 7.52 4.94 -8.73
CA VAL A 144 7.81 4.74 -10.15
C VAL A 144 6.73 3.83 -10.71
N VAL A 145 6.12 4.19 -11.84
CA VAL A 145 4.95 3.49 -12.45
C VAL A 145 5.20 3.28 -13.93
#